data_AF-C9R984-F1
#
_entry.id   AF-C9R984-F1
#
_cell.length_a   1.000
_cell.length_b   1.000
_cell.length_c   1.000
_cell.angle_alpha   90.00
_cell.angle_beta   90.00
_cell.angle_gamma   90.00
#
_symmetry.space_group_name_H-M   'P 1'
#
loop_
_entity.id
_entity.type
_entity.pdbx_description
1 polymer ?
#
loop_
_entity_poly.entity_id
_entity_poly.type
_entity_poly.pdbx_seq_one_letter_code
_entity_poly.pdbx_strand_id
1 'polypeptide(L)'
;MHRQVDTAALDEFCHILFRTLDRLGGDLLPLSLSERPTAFEKYPRLLLGSIAYHNNVEAGFEEWKNKVLRDASDYRRQQEFPELLTLKKWLLEHRNLFEGRKNNLNHLKRSLYARVYEYLYPRRLLSGAYAEANRGRPEALEEDAIRSNFRQTVQPQIERLREVYGEEKIEAILLEAEEFLVANRHRYR
;
A
#
# COMPACT_ATOMS: atom_id res chain seq x y z
N MET A 1 23.86 4.23 24.87
CA MET A 1 22.75 5.16 24.57
C MET A 1 21.74 4.44 23.67
N HIS A 2 20.63 3.93 24.22
CA HIS A 2 19.56 3.32 23.40
C HIS A 2 18.93 4.44 22.57
N ARG A 3 19.30 4.53 21.29
CA ARG A 3 18.69 5.50 20.36
C ARG A 3 17.26 5.02 20.08
N GLN A 4 16.30 5.84 20.52
CA GLN A 4 14.86 5.63 20.39
C GLN A 4 14.46 5.49 18.91
N VAL A 5 13.55 4.56 18.64
CA VAL A 5 12.95 4.34 17.31
C VAL A 5 11.92 5.43 17.06
N ASP A 6 12.03 6.11 15.93
CA ASP A 6 11.10 7.18 15.55
C ASP A 6 9.81 6.61 14.94
N THR A 7 8.87 6.21 15.79
CA THR A 7 7.73 5.38 15.34
C THR A 7 6.78 6.16 14.43
N ALA A 8 6.52 7.44 14.70
CA ALA A 8 5.60 8.25 13.90
C ALA A 8 6.10 8.45 12.46
N ALA A 9 7.38 8.81 12.28
CA ALA A 9 7.94 8.96 10.94
C ALA A 9 8.01 7.62 10.18
N LEU A 10 8.21 6.51 10.91
CA LEU A 10 8.19 5.17 10.31
C LEU A 10 6.77 4.71 9.94
N ASP A 11 5.74 5.12 10.67
CA ASP A 11 4.33 4.89 10.32
C ASP A 11 3.96 5.64 9.03
N GLU A 12 4.37 6.91 8.92
CA GLU A 12 4.18 7.73 7.73
C GLU A 12 4.90 7.13 6.50
N PHE A 13 6.18 6.77 6.66
CA PHE A 13 6.94 6.06 5.64
C PHE A 13 6.20 4.82 5.13
N CYS A 14 5.72 3.98 6.05
CA CYS A 14 5.00 2.77 5.71
C CYS A 14 3.72 3.06 4.94
N HIS A 15 2.94 4.05 5.37
CA HIS A 15 1.73 4.46 4.65
C HIS A 15 2.05 4.87 3.20
N ILE A 16 3.05 5.75 3.00
CA ILE A 16 3.46 6.20 1.65
C ILE A 16 3.93 5.01 0.81
N LEU A 17 4.81 4.17 1.35
CA LEU A 17 5.33 2.99 0.65
C LEU A 17 4.22 2.03 0.20
N PHE A 18 3.30 1.68 1.12
CA PHE A 18 2.24 0.73 0.81
C PHE A 18 1.26 1.33 -0.19
N ARG A 19 0.93 2.62 -0.07
CA ARG A 19 0.10 3.32 -1.07
C ARG A 19 0.75 3.34 -2.45
N THR A 20 2.05 3.62 -2.54
CA THR A 20 2.77 3.57 -3.81
C THR A 20 2.71 2.18 -4.43
N LEU A 21 2.95 1.12 -3.65
CA LEU A 21 2.88 -0.26 -4.15
C LEU A 21 1.46 -0.68 -4.54
N ASP A 22 0.46 -0.31 -3.75
CA ASP A 22 -0.94 -0.65 -3.99
C ASP A 22 -1.47 0.00 -5.26
N ARG A 23 -1.10 1.27 -5.48
CA ARG A 23 -1.46 1.99 -6.69
C ARG A 23 -0.61 1.58 -7.90
N LEU A 24 0.65 1.19 -7.77
CA LEU A 24 1.38 0.63 -8.92
C LEU A 24 0.73 -0.67 -9.43
N GLY A 25 0.04 -1.39 -8.54
CA GLY A 25 -0.76 -2.55 -8.88
C GLY A 25 0.08 -3.73 -9.38
N GLY A 26 -0.56 -4.64 -10.13
CA GLY A 26 0.02 -5.96 -10.38
C GLY A 26 0.04 -6.80 -9.11
N ASP A 27 1.09 -7.59 -8.91
CA ASP A 27 1.25 -8.45 -7.72
C ASP A 27 2.26 -7.87 -6.72
N LEU A 28 2.39 -6.54 -6.70
CA LEU A 28 3.24 -5.81 -5.77
C LEU A 28 2.73 -5.87 -4.33
N LEU A 29 1.40 -5.88 -4.16
CA LEU A 29 0.73 -6.20 -2.91
C LEU A 29 -0.40 -7.21 -3.17
N PRO A 30 -0.66 -8.13 -2.24
CA PRO A 30 -1.73 -9.11 -2.38
C PRO A 30 -3.11 -8.49 -2.68
N LEU A 31 -3.86 -9.15 -3.55
CA LEU A 31 -5.29 -8.90 -3.72
C LEU A 31 -6.07 -9.50 -2.54
N SER A 32 -5.77 -10.76 -2.19
CA SER A 32 -6.42 -11.48 -1.09
C SER A 32 -5.67 -11.33 0.23
N LEU A 33 -6.43 -11.19 1.32
CA LEU A 33 -5.88 -11.19 2.68
C LEU A 33 -5.48 -12.59 3.18
N SER A 34 -5.83 -13.65 2.45
CA SER A 34 -5.46 -15.04 2.77
C SER A 34 -4.06 -15.44 2.31
N GLU A 35 -3.33 -14.53 1.65
CA GLU A 35 -1.99 -14.79 1.16
C GLU A 35 -0.98 -15.04 2.30
N ARG A 36 0.16 -15.66 1.95
CA ARG A 36 1.24 -15.89 2.93
C ARG A 36 1.89 -14.56 3.32
N PRO A 37 2.35 -14.37 4.58
CA PRO A 37 3.02 -13.13 5.01
C PRO A 37 4.15 -12.66 4.10
N THR A 38 4.90 -13.58 3.51
CA THR A 38 5.99 -13.27 2.56
C THR A 38 5.54 -12.52 1.31
N ALA A 39 4.28 -12.69 0.88
CA ALA A 39 3.72 -11.99 -0.26
C ALA A 39 3.51 -10.49 0.05
N PHE A 40 3.06 -10.19 1.26
CA PHE A 40 2.86 -8.81 1.74
C PHE A 40 4.19 -8.06 1.92
N GLU A 41 5.22 -8.77 2.38
CA GLU A 41 6.49 -8.16 2.74
C GLU A 41 7.48 -8.05 1.57
N LYS A 42 7.29 -8.77 0.47
CA LYS A 42 8.29 -8.95 -0.61
C LYS A 42 8.95 -7.63 -1.04
N TYR A 43 8.16 -6.68 -1.52
CA TYR A 43 8.68 -5.42 -2.07
C TYR A 43 9.07 -4.40 -1.01
N PRO A 44 8.34 -4.23 0.10
CA PRO A 44 8.81 -3.39 1.19
C PRO A 44 10.13 -3.88 1.80
N ARG A 45 10.26 -5.20 2.02
CA ARG A 45 11.49 -5.81 2.56
C ARG A 45 12.66 -5.67 1.60
N LEU A 46 12.41 -5.70 0.29
CA LEU A 46 13.41 -5.44 -0.74
C LEU A 46 13.96 -4.00 -0.63
N LEU A 47 13.10 -2.98 -0.52
CA LEU A 47 13.52 -1.59 -0.35
C LEU A 47 14.41 -1.42 0.88
N LEU A 48 13.98 -1.96 2.03
CA LEU A 48 14.76 -1.92 3.26
C LEU A 48 16.07 -2.70 3.16
N GLY A 49 16.12 -3.73 2.32
CA GLY A 49 17.31 -4.50 1.99
C GLY A 49 18.31 -3.66 1.19
N SER A 50 17.86 -3.07 0.08
CA SER A 50 18.70 -2.26 -0.80
C SER A 50 19.25 -1.02 -0.10
N ILE A 51 18.43 -0.31 0.71
CA ILE A 51 18.92 0.82 1.51
C ILE A 51 19.98 0.36 2.53
N ALA A 52 19.77 -0.78 3.20
CA ALA A 52 20.72 -1.29 4.18
C ALA A 52 22.04 -1.74 3.52
N TYR A 53 21.98 -2.31 2.32
CA TYR A 53 23.13 -2.78 1.57
C TYR A 53 24.02 -1.62 1.12
N HIS A 54 23.44 -0.60 0.49
CA HIS A 54 24.19 0.57 0.02
C HIS A 54 24.52 1.55 1.15
N ASN A 55 23.80 1.48 2.28
CA ASN A 55 23.79 2.51 3.31
C ASN A 55 23.60 3.92 2.71
N ASN A 56 22.76 3.99 1.69
CA ASN A 56 22.44 5.20 0.93
C ASN A 56 21.00 5.06 0.43
N VAL A 57 20.15 6.02 0.82
CA VAL A 57 18.71 5.96 0.50
C VAL A 57 18.46 6.06 -1.00
N GLU A 58 19.17 6.96 -1.69
CA GLU A 58 18.94 7.18 -3.12
C GLU A 58 19.32 5.95 -3.93
N ALA A 59 20.52 5.40 -3.71
CA ALA A 59 20.97 4.19 -4.39
C ALA A 59 20.05 2.99 -4.11
N GLY A 60 19.64 2.82 -2.85
CA GLY A 60 18.68 1.78 -2.46
C GLY A 60 17.32 1.93 -3.12
N PHE A 61 16.82 3.16 -3.23
CA PHE A 61 15.55 3.46 -3.89
C PHE A 61 15.61 3.19 -5.40
N GLU A 62 16.67 3.61 -6.09
CA GLU A 62 16.80 3.43 -7.54
C GLU A 62 16.89 1.94 -7.93
N GLU A 63 17.63 1.14 -7.16
CA GLU A 63 17.68 -0.32 -7.34
C GLU A 63 16.30 -0.95 -7.13
N TRP A 64 15.63 -0.61 -6.04
CA TRP A 64 14.29 -1.10 -5.72
C TRP A 64 13.25 -0.71 -6.78
N LYS A 65 13.28 0.54 -7.23
CA LYS A 65 12.37 1.09 -8.25
C LYS A 65 12.45 0.28 -9.54
N ASN A 66 13.66 -0.05 -10.00
CA ASN A 66 13.86 -0.87 -11.20
C ASN A 66 13.26 -2.27 -11.07
N LYS A 67 13.24 -2.84 -9.86
CA LYS A 67 12.61 -4.14 -9.61
C LYS A 67 11.09 -4.04 -9.53
N VAL A 68 10.58 -3.02 -8.84
CA VAL A 68 9.13 -2.79 -8.70
C VAL A 68 8.48 -2.49 -10.03
N LEU A 69 9.05 -1.58 -10.84
CA LEU A 69 8.47 -1.22 -12.15
C LEU A 69 8.40 -2.40 -13.11
N ARG A 70 9.34 -3.34 -13.03
CA ARG A 70 9.33 -4.57 -13.84
C ARG A 70 8.17 -5.50 -13.47
N ASP A 71 7.84 -5.58 -12.18
CA ASP A 71 6.82 -6.48 -11.66
C ASP A 71 5.45 -5.79 -11.52
N ALA A 72 5.37 -4.47 -11.77
CA ALA A 72 4.14 -3.69 -11.76
C ALA A 72 3.25 -3.95 -12.99
N SER A 73 2.00 -3.50 -12.95
CA SER A 73 1.06 -3.57 -14.08
C SER A 73 1.61 -2.91 -15.35
N ASP A 74 1.56 -3.60 -16.51
CA ASP A 74 2.09 -3.12 -17.79
C ASP A 74 1.57 -1.73 -18.18
N TYR A 75 0.31 -1.43 -17.88
CA TYR A 75 -0.36 -0.15 -18.20
C TYR A 75 0.21 1.03 -17.40
N ARG A 76 0.70 0.81 -16.17
CA ARG A 76 1.20 1.87 -15.28
C ARG A 76 2.69 2.12 -15.40
N ARG A 77 3.43 1.30 -16.16
CA ARG A 77 4.88 1.46 -16.39
C ARG A 77 5.23 2.65 -17.30
N GLN A 78 4.29 3.12 -18.10
CA GLN A 78 4.55 4.12 -19.15
C GLN A 78 4.36 5.58 -18.71
N GLN A 79 3.88 5.82 -17.48
CA GLN A 79 3.66 7.16 -16.94
C GLN A 79 4.71 7.47 -15.85
N GLU A 80 5.18 8.72 -15.77
CA GLU A 80 5.80 9.20 -14.54
C GLU A 80 4.79 9.03 -13.41
N PHE A 81 5.10 8.16 -12.44
CA PHE A 81 4.15 7.77 -11.41
C PHE A 81 4.30 8.71 -10.20
N PRO A 82 3.33 9.60 -9.91
CA PRO A 82 3.46 10.63 -8.88
C PRO A 82 3.81 10.06 -7.51
N GLU A 83 3.27 8.88 -7.16
CA GLU A 83 3.49 8.24 -5.86
C GLU A 83 4.91 7.67 -5.71
N LEU A 84 5.59 7.32 -6.81
CA LEU A 84 7.01 6.97 -6.76
C LEU A 84 7.86 8.21 -6.50
N LEU A 85 7.48 9.36 -7.09
CA LEU A 85 8.16 10.63 -6.84
C LEU A 85 7.92 11.12 -5.40
N THR A 86 6.69 11.00 -4.89
CA THR A 86 6.37 11.29 -3.48
C THR A 86 7.20 10.43 -2.53
N LEU A 87 7.26 9.11 -2.77
CA LEU A 87 8.07 8.21 -1.96
C LEU A 87 9.56 8.56 -2.03
N LYS A 88 10.11 8.82 -3.23
CA LYS A 88 11.52 9.22 -3.39
C LYS A 88 11.81 10.50 -2.61
N LYS A 89 10.99 11.54 -2.79
CA LYS A 89 11.15 12.83 -2.12
C LYS A 89 11.15 12.67 -0.60
N TRP A 90 10.14 11.99 -0.07
CA TRP A 90 10.01 11.76 1.37
C TRP A 90 11.22 11.02 1.94
N LEU A 91 11.68 9.96 1.25
CA LEU A 91 12.86 9.18 1.62
C LEU A 91 14.14 10.03 1.68
N LEU A 92 14.35 10.91 0.69
CA LEU A 92 15.52 11.79 0.66
C LEU A 92 15.49 12.85 1.77
N GLU A 93 14.33 13.44 2.03
CA GLU A 93 14.12 14.39 3.12
C GLU A 93 14.38 13.75 4.49
N HIS A 94 14.06 12.47 4.64
CA HIS A 94 14.18 11.70 5.88
C HIS A 94 15.32 10.67 5.86
N ARG A 95 16.35 10.87 5.03
CA ARG A 95 17.44 9.88 4.85
C ARG A 95 18.14 9.51 6.16
N ASN A 96 18.18 10.43 7.11
CA ASN A 96 18.76 10.27 8.44
C ASN A 96 18.03 9.21 9.29
N LEU A 97 16.80 8.81 8.93
CA LEU A 97 16.08 7.71 9.55
C LEU A 97 16.63 6.34 9.15
N PHE A 98 17.30 6.24 8.00
CA PHE A 98 17.73 4.98 7.40
C PHE A 98 19.26 4.85 7.34
N GLU A 99 19.95 5.88 6.89
CA GLU A 99 21.41 5.90 6.72
C GLU A 99 22.13 5.88 8.07
N GLY A 100 23.05 4.94 8.26
CA GLY A 100 23.75 4.73 9.52
C GLY A 100 22.85 4.29 10.69
N ARG A 101 21.55 4.01 10.45
CA ARG A 101 20.55 3.70 11.48
C ARG A 101 19.99 2.28 11.34
N LYS A 102 20.84 1.30 11.67
CA LYS A 102 20.45 -0.14 11.70
C LYS A 102 19.23 -0.44 12.58
N ASN A 103 19.00 0.31 13.65
CA ASN A 103 17.88 0.08 14.57
C ASN A 103 16.51 0.33 13.91
N ASN A 104 16.35 1.45 13.18
CA ASN A 104 15.10 1.76 12.49
C ASN A 104 14.81 0.74 11.38
N LEU A 105 15.82 0.39 10.59
CA LEU A 105 15.71 -0.64 9.55
C LEU A 105 15.34 -2.01 10.14
N ASN A 106 15.93 -2.38 11.28
CA ASN A 106 15.60 -3.64 11.96
C ASN A 106 14.20 -3.61 12.58
N HIS A 107 13.78 -2.48 13.14
CA HIS A 107 12.42 -2.30 13.67
C HIS A 107 11.38 -2.45 12.56
N LEU A 108 11.59 -1.78 11.42
CA LEU A 108 10.74 -1.90 10.25
C LEU A 108 10.66 -3.35 9.78
N LYS A 109 11.81 -4.03 9.58
CA LYS A 109 11.84 -5.44 9.13
C LYS A 109 11.10 -6.41 10.06
N ARG A 110 11.00 -6.12 11.35
CA ARG A 110 10.29 -6.94 12.35
C ARG A 110 8.81 -6.63 12.45
N SER A 111 8.41 -5.38 12.18
CA SER A 111 7.03 -4.92 12.26
C SER A 111 6.33 -4.82 10.90
N LEU A 112 7.03 -5.17 9.82
CA LEU A 112 6.59 -4.92 8.46
C LEU A 112 5.26 -5.59 8.13
N TYR A 113 5.14 -6.90 8.40
CA TYR A 113 3.89 -7.64 8.15
C TYR A 113 2.68 -7.01 8.85
N ALA A 114 2.81 -6.65 10.13
CA ALA A 114 1.70 -6.03 10.86
C ALA A 114 1.27 -4.70 10.22
N ARG A 115 2.24 -3.86 9.85
CA ARG A 115 1.99 -2.54 9.24
C ARG A 115 1.35 -2.64 7.86
N VAL A 116 1.84 -3.53 7.01
CA VAL A 116 1.27 -3.72 5.66
C VAL A 116 -0.12 -4.37 5.74
N TYR A 117 -0.34 -5.28 6.69
CA TYR A 117 -1.65 -5.88 6.92
C TYR A 117 -2.65 -4.84 7.43
N GLU A 118 -2.26 -4.01 8.40
CA GLU A 118 -3.09 -2.91 8.91
C GLU A 118 -3.47 -1.91 7.81
N TYR A 119 -2.55 -1.63 6.88
CA TYR A 119 -2.85 -0.84 5.69
C TYR A 119 -3.83 -1.57 4.75
N LEU A 120 -3.57 -2.82 4.38
CA LEU A 120 -4.37 -3.50 3.35
C LEU A 120 -5.74 -3.97 3.85
N TYR A 121 -5.85 -4.39 5.10
CA TYR A 121 -7.05 -5.01 5.67
C TYR A 121 -8.34 -4.23 5.37
N PRO A 122 -8.48 -2.95 5.76
CA PRO A 122 -9.73 -2.25 5.54
C PRO A 122 -10.02 -2.02 4.05
N ARG A 123 -8.98 -1.78 3.24
CA ARG A 123 -9.11 -1.52 1.79
C ARG A 123 -9.57 -2.77 1.03
N ARG A 124 -9.01 -3.94 1.37
CA ARG A 124 -9.40 -5.23 0.78
C ARG A 124 -10.73 -5.73 1.28
N LEU A 125 -11.06 -5.47 2.56
CA LEU A 125 -12.38 -5.77 3.09
C LEU A 125 -13.48 -5.05 2.30
N LEU A 126 -13.31 -3.76 2.05
CA LEU A 126 -14.29 -2.94 1.32
C LEU A 126 -14.36 -3.32 -0.17
N SER A 127 -13.23 -3.33 -0.88
CA SER A 127 -13.21 -3.68 -2.31
C SER A 127 -13.69 -5.11 -2.57
N GLY A 128 -13.32 -6.06 -1.71
CA GLY A 128 -13.79 -7.44 -1.77
C GLY A 128 -15.28 -7.57 -1.48
N ALA A 129 -15.81 -6.86 -0.47
CA ALA A 129 -17.24 -6.86 -0.17
C ALA A 129 -18.09 -6.32 -1.32
N TYR A 130 -17.63 -5.25 -1.98
CA TYR A 130 -18.31 -4.71 -3.16
C TYR A 130 -18.33 -5.71 -4.31
N ALA A 131 -17.18 -6.32 -4.62
CA ALA A 131 -17.06 -7.31 -5.68
C ALA A 131 -17.94 -8.54 -5.40
N GLU A 132 -17.98 -8.99 -4.15
CA GLU A 132 -18.82 -10.12 -3.72
C GLU A 132 -20.31 -9.82 -3.87
N ALA A 133 -20.76 -8.65 -3.41
CA ALA A 133 -22.16 -8.22 -3.51
C ALA A 133 -22.64 -8.11 -4.98
N ASN A 134 -21.71 -7.88 -5.90
CA ASN A 134 -21.97 -7.74 -7.33
C ASN A 134 -21.46 -8.92 -8.17
N ARG A 135 -21.19 -10.08 -7.54
CA ARG A 135 -20.72 -11.27 -8.25
C ARG A 135 -21.71 -11.65 -9.36
N GLY A 136 -21.19 -11.86 -10.57
CA GLY A 136 -21.98 -12.19 -11.76
C GLY A 136 -22.67 -11.00 -12.43
N ARG A 137 -22.37 -9.76 -12.01
CA ARG A 137 -22.85 -8.50 -12.60
C ARG A 137 -21.69 -7.65 -13.11
N PRO A 138 -21.13 -7.94 -14.30
CA PRO A 138 -19.99 -7.21 -14.84
C PRO A 138 -20.21 -5.69 -14.94
N GLU A 139 -21.45 -5.27 -15.22
CA GLU A 139 -21.87 -3.87 -15.30
C GLU A 139 -21.69 -3.11 -13.99
N ALA A 140 -21.81 -3.79 -12.85
CA ALA A 140 -21.61 -3.18 -11.54
C ALA A 140 -20.13 -2.95 -11.19
N LEU A 141 -19.22 -3.59 -11.95
CA LEU A 141 -17.77 -3.37 -11.85
C LEU A 141 -17.27 -2.31 -12.84
N GLU A 142 -18.14 -1.71 -13.66
CA GLU A 142 -17.76 -0.54 -14.46
C GLU A 142 -17.51 0.68 -13.57
N GLU A 143 -16.65 1.58 -14.04
CA GLU A 143 -16.17 2.69 -13.22
C GLU A 143 -17.29 3.59 -12.69
N ASP A 144 -18.21 3.99 -13.56
CA ASP A 144 -19.35 4.86 -13.17
C ASP A 144 -20.27 4.17 -12.16
N ALA A 145 -20.45 2.85 -12.30
CA ALA A 145 -21.25 2.05 -11.38
C ALA A 145 -20.58 1.95 -10.00
N ILE A 146 -19.26 1.71 -9.96
CA ILE A 146 -18.49 1.70 -8.71
C ILE A 146 -18.61 3.06 -8.02
N ARG A 147 -18.28 4.15 -8.71
CA ARG A 147 -18.30 5.51 -8.13
C ARG A 147 -19.67 5.92 -7.57
N SER A 148 -20.75 5.42 -8.18
CA SER A 148 -22.11 5.73 -7.75
C SER A 148 -22.58 4.87 -6.56
N ASN A 149 -22.16 3.61 -6.51
CA ASN A 149 -22.77 2.61 -5.61
C ASN A 149 -21.84 2.09 -4.51
N PHE A 150 -20.54 2.40 -4.56
CA PHE A 150 -19.53 1.80 -3.67
C PHE A 150 -19.90 1.94 -2.20
N ARG A 151 -20.07 3.19 -1.73
CA ARG A 151 -20.37 3.50 -0.33
C ARG A 151 -21.67 2.85 0.16
N GLN A 152 -22.73 2.90 -0.65
CA GLN A 152 -24.01 2.28 -0.31
C GLN A 152 -23.90 0.76 -0.18
N THR A 153 -23.17 0.13 -1.10
CA THR A 153 -23.04 -1.34 -1.15
C THR A 153 -22.26 -1.88 0.05
N VAL A 154 -21.20 -1.19 0.47
CA VAL A 154 -20.30 -1.65 1.55
C VAL A 154 -20.60 -0.99 2.90
N GLN A 155 -21.72 -0.29 3.03
CA GLN A 155 -22.12 0.43 4.24
C GLN A 155 -21.98 -0.39 5.54
N PRO A 156 -22.36 -1.69 5.60
CA PRO A 156 -22.17 -2.50 6.81
C PRO A 156 -20.70 -2.64 7.22
N GLN A 157 -19.78 -2.69 6.26
CA GLN A 157 -18.34 -2.74 6.51
C GLN A 157 -17.81 -1.36 6.93
N ILE A 158 -18.34 -0.27 6.36
CA ILE A 158 -17.99 1.10 6.74
C ILE A 158 -18.28 1.33 8.23
N GLU A 159 -19.47 0.93 8.70
CA GLU A 159 -19.87 1.10 10.09
C GLU A 159 -18.91 0.40 11.06
N ARG A 160 -18.54 -0.86 10.77
CA ARG A 160 -17.58 -1.62 11.59
C ARG A 160 -16.19 -0.99 11.58
N LEU A 161 -15.74 -0.51 10.42
CA LEU A 161 -14.41 0.11 10.30
C LEU A 161 -14.38 1.49 10.98
N ARG A 162 -15.48 2.23 10.97
CA ARG A 162 -15.59 3.53 11.64
C ARG A 162 -15.35 3.42 13.15
N GLU A 163 -15.82 2.35 13.79
CA GLU A 163 -15.58 2.09 15.22
C GLU A 163 -14.09 1.92 15.55
N VAL A 164 -13.30 1.38 14.61
CA VAL A 164 -11.87 1.08 14.82
C VAL A 164 -10.97 2.24 14.41
N TYR A 165 -11.25 2.87 13.27
CA TYR A 165 -10.37 3.85 12.64
C TYR A 165 -10.79 5.31 12.90
N GLY A 166 -12.03 5.56 13.34
CA GLY A 166 -12.59 6.90 13.52
C GLY A 166 -12.93 7.61 12.21
N GLU A 167 -13.59 8.77 12.32
CA GLU A 167 -14.17 9.48 11.17
C GLU A 167 -13.13 10.10 10.23
N GLU A 168 -12.00 10.57 10.75
CA GLU A 168 -10.97 11.20 9.92
C GLU A 168 -10.24 10.19 9.03
N LYS A 169 -9.93 8.99 9.56
CA LYS A 169 -9.19 7.97 8.82
C LYS A 169 -10.08 7.17 7.89
N ILE A 170 -11.37 7.00 8.22
CA ILE A 170 -12.28 6.18 7.41
C ILE A 170 -12.46 6.78 6.01
N GLU A 171 -12.57 8.10 5.87
CA GLU A 171 -12.75 8.73 4.56
C GLU A 171 -11.56 8.49 3.62
N ALA A 172 -10.33 8.56 4.14
CA ALA A 172 -9.13 8.22 3.36
C ALA A 172 -9.12 6.73 2.94
N ILE A 173 -9.49 5.82 3.85
CA ILE A 173 -9.61 4.39 3.57
C ILE A 173 -10.66 4.12 2.48
N LEU A 174 -11.82 4.79 2.55
CA LEU A 174 -12.91 4.62 1.59
C LEU A 174 -12.49 5.07 0.19
N LEU A 175 -11.89 6.26 0.09
CA LEU A 175 -11.38 6.78 -1.17
C LEU A 175 -10.35 5.84 -1.79
N GLU A 176 -9.36 5.40 -0.99
CA GLU A 176 -8.32 4.50 -1.48
C GLU A 176 -8.87 3.12 -1.88
N ALA A 177 -9.86 2.59 -1.16
CA ALA A 177 -10.50 1.32 -1.50
C ALA A 177 -11.31 1.41 -2.81
N GLU A 178 -12.04 2.51 -3.00
CA GLU A 178 -12.80 2.79 -4.22
C GLU A 178 -11.87 2.96 -5.42
N GLU A 179 -10.84 3.80 -5.31
CA GLU A 179 -9.83 3.98 -6.35
C GLU A 179 -9.12 2.67 -6.70
N PHE A 180 -8.77 1.87 -5.68
CA PHE A 180 -8.17 0.56 -5.88
C PHE A 180 -9.10 -0.36 -6.67
N LEU A 181 -10.39 -0.39 -6.32
CA LEU A 181 -11.38 -1.22 -7.00
C LEU A 181 -11.56 -0.77 -8.46
N VAL A 182 -11.72 0.53 -8.72
CA VAL A 182 -11.81 1.08 -10.08
C VAL A 182 -10.60 0.67 -10.92
N ALA A 183 -9.40 0.79 -10.34
CA ALA A 183 -8.13 0.44 -10.98
C ALA A 183 -7.98 -1.06 -11.27
N ASN A 184 -8.51 -1.91 -10.39
CA ASN A 184 -8.31 -3.36 -10.40
C ASN A 184 -9.59 -4.14 -10.74
N ARG A 185 -10.63 -3.49 -11.25
CA ARG A 185 -11.93 -4.10 -11.57
C ARG A 185 -11.85 -5.36 -12.43
N HIS A 186 -10.88 -5.41 -13.34
CA HIS A 186 -10.62 -6.56 -14.22
C HIS A 186 -10.18 -7.81 -13.45
N ARG A 187 -9.64 -7.67 -12.23
CA ARG A 187 -9.23 -8.78 -11.35
C ARG A 187 -10.40 -9.39 -10.56
N TYR A 188 -11.58 -8.75 -10.60
CA TYR A 188 -12.79 -9.15 -9.88
C TYR A 188 -13.92 -9.64 -10.81
N ARG A 189 -13.68 -9.63 -12.14
CA ARG A 189 -14.62 -10.15 -13.15
C ARG A 189 -14.65 -11.67 -13.17
#